data_AF-A0A8T4SCG0-F1
#
_entry.id   AF-A0A8T4SCG0-F1
#
_cell.length_a   1.000
_cell.length_b   1.000
_cell.length_c   1.000
_cell.angle_alpha   90.00
_cell.angle_beta   90.00
_cell.angle_gamma   90.00
#
_symmetry.space_group_name_H-M   'P 1'
#
loop_
_entity.id
_entity.type
_entity.pdbx_description
1 polymer ?
#
loop_
_entity_poly.entity_id
_entity_poly.type
_entity_poly.pdbx_seq_one_letter_code
_entity_poly.pdbx_strand_id
1 'polypeptide(L)' 'MGVQQIFARVKHPQSNGKLERLVGTIKKLWKHTGTFEKAIKLYNYTRPHMSLTTSEERLRTPYQAFKEKKRKK' A
#
# COMPACT_ATOMS: atom_id res chain seq x y z
N MET A 1 14.97 -17.03 10.38
CA MET A 1 13.88 -16.03 10.20
C MET A 1 12.83 -16.26 11.28
N GLY A 2 12.72 -15.37 12.26
CA GLY A 2 11.70 -15.43 13.32
C GLY A 2 10.48 -14.59 12.96
N VAL A 3 9.71 -15.01 11.96
CA VAL A 3 8.49 -14.30 11.55
C VAL A 3 7.31 -14.89 12.31
N GLN A 4 6.67 -14.09 13.14
CA GLN A 4 5.43 -14.47 13.79
C GLN A 4 4.28 -14.42 12.80
N GLN A 5 3.65 -15.57 12.53
CA GLN A 5 2.45 -15.64 11.72
C GLN A 5 1.23 -15.24 12.56
N ILE A 6 0.46 -14.28 12.06
CA ILE A 6 -0.79 -13.83 12.69
C ILE A 6 -1.91 -14.09 11.68
N PHE A 7 -2.87 -14.92 12.06
CA PHE A 7 -3.99 -15.32 11.20
C PHE A 7 -5.28 -14.59 11.60
N ALA A 8 -6.04 -14.15 10.61
CA ALA A 8 -7.39 -13.62 10.81
C ALA A 8 -8.44 -14.74 10.66
N ARG A 9 -9.62 -14.57 11.28
CA ARG A 9 -10.74 -15.50 11.11
C ARG A 9 -11.26 -15.47 9.67
N VAL A 10 -11.66 -16.64 9.18
CA VAL A 10 -12.38 -16.79 7.91
C VAL A 10 -13.72 -16.04 8.00
N LYS A 11 -14.11 -15.31 6.96
CA LYS A 11 -15.33 -14.46 6.90
C LYS A 11 -15.35 -13.28 7.89
N HIS A 12 -14.19 -12.70 8.20
CA HIS A 12 -14.12 -11.43 8.94
C HIS A 12 -13.50 -10.31 8.07
N PRO A 13 -14.30 -9.63 7.22
CA PRO A 13 -13.82 -8.66 6.23
C PRO A 13 -13.04 -7.48 6.84
N GLN A 14 -13.37 -7.11 8.07
CA GLN A 14 -12.71 -5.99 8.77
C GLN A 14 -11.22 -6.25 9.04
N SER A 15 -10.78 -7.52 9.15
CA SER A 15 -9.36 -7.83 9.37
C SER A 15 -8.50 -7.66 8.11
N ASN A 16 -9.05 -7.95 6.93
CA ASN A 16 -8.30 -7.95 5.67
C ASN A 16 -8.63 -6.78 4.73
N GLY A 17 -9.55 -5.89 5.11
CA GLY A 17 -10.05 -4.83 4.23
C GLY A 17 -8.97 -3.90 3.64
N LYS A 18 -7.86 -3.68 4.34
CA LYS A 18 -6.72 -2.91 3.79
C LYS A 18 -6.05 -3.62 2.62
N LEU A 19 -5.83 -4.94 2.75
CA LEU A 19 -5.25 -5.76 1.69
C LEU A 19 -6.22 -5.88 0.52
N GLU A 20 -7.49 -6.12 0.78
CA GLU A 20 -8.53 -6.19 -0.25
C GLU A 20 -8.63 -4.89 -1.06
N ARG A 21 -8.62 -3.73 -0.38
CA ARG A 21 -8.63 -2.41 -1.03
C ARG A 21 -7.37 -2.17 -1.85
N LEU A 22 -6.20 -2.58 -1.36
CA LEU A 22 -4.94 -2.52 -2.10
C LEU A 22 -5.02 -3.37 -3.37
N VAL A 23 -5.45 -4.63 -3.25
CA VAL A 23 -5.60 -5.56 -4.39
C VAL A 23 -6.56 -4.97 -5.43
N GLY A 24 -7.70 -4.42 -5.01
CA GLY A 24 -8.63 -3.74 -5.91
C GLY A 24 -8.00 -2.55 -6.66
N THR A 25 -7.21 -1.73 -5.96
CA THR A 25 -6.49 -0.60 -6.55
C THR A 25 -5.47 -1.07 -7.59
N ILE A 26 -4.64 -2.06 -7.26
CA ILE A 26 -3.63 -2.59 -8.17
C ILE A 26 -4.27 -3.24 -9.39
N LYS A 27 -5.37 -4.00 -9.24
CA LYS A 27 -6.11 -4.57 -10.37
C LYS A 27 -6.60 -3.50 -11.34
N LYS A 28 -7.13 -2.37 -10.84
CA LYS A 28 -7.54 -1.24 -11.69
C LYS A 28 -6.34 -0.65 -12.44
N LEU A 29 -5.24 -0.38 -11.73
CA LEU A 29 -4.02 0.16 -12.36
C LEU A 29 -3.42 -0.82 -13.37
N TRP A 30 -3.48 -2.12 -13.11
CA TRP A 30 -2.99 -3.15 -14.03
C TRP A 30 -3.79 -3.16 -15.33
N LYS A 31 -5.12 -3.06 -15.27
CA LYS A 31 -5.95 -2.90 -16.47
C LYS A 31 -5.54 -1.70 -17.34
N HIS A 32 -5.10 -0.60 -16.71
CA HIS A 32 -4.66 0.60 -17.45
C HIS A 32 -3.21 0.55 -17.93
N THR A 33 -2.32 -0.12 -17.19
CA THR A 33 -0.87 -0.12 -17.46
C THR A 33 -0.40 -1.32 -18.27
N GLY A 34 -1.28 -2.29 -18.52
CA GLY A 34 -1.04 -3.50 -19.32
C GLY A 34 -0.14 -4.55 -18.65
N THR A 35 0.64 -4.18 -17.62
CA THR A 35 1.57 -5.08 -16.92
C THR A 35 1.53 -4.83 -15.42
N PHE A 36 1.69 -5.91 -14.65
CA PHE A 36 1.63 -5.85 -13.19
C PHE A 36 2.76 -4.99 -12.62
N GLU A 37 3.98 -5.12 -13.16
CA GLU A 37 5.14 -4.34 -12.69
C GLU A 37 4.93 -2.83 -12.84
N LYS A 38 4.37 -2.39 -13.98
CA LYS A 38 4.05 -0.98 -14.19
C LYS A 38 2.98 -0.50 -13.21
N ALA A 39 1.97 -1.31 -12.93
CA ALA A 39 0.95 -0.99 -11.94
C ALA A 39 1.55 -0.80 -10.53
N ILE A 40 2.47 -1.68 -10.13
CA ILE A 40 3.16 -1.61 -8.84
C ILE A 40 4.08 -0.40 -8.77
N LYS A 41 4.85 -0.12 -9.82
CA LYS A 41 5.71 1.07 -9.89
C LYS A 41 4.87 2.35 -9.78
N LEU A 42 3.78 2.43 -10.54
CA LEU A 42 2.88 3.58 -10.52
C LEU A 42 2.25 3.81 -9.13
N TYR A 43 1.80 2.74 -8.48
CA TYR A 43 1.24 2.82 -7.14
C TYR A 43 2.25 3.29 -6.09
N ASN A 44 3.47 2.75 -6.11
CA ASN A 44 4.46 3.03 -5.08
C ASN A 44 5.20 4.36 -5.24
N TYR A 45 5.43 4.80 -6.49
CA TYR A 45 6.37 5.90 -6.77
C TYR A 45 5.72 7.12 -7.42
N THR A 46 4.54 7.00 -8.02
CA THR A 46 3.95 8.10 -8.81
C THR A 46 2.67 8.65 -8.20
N ARG A 47 1.84 7.80 -7.56
CA ARG A 47 0.58 8.24 -6.95
C ARG A 47 0.77 8.69 -5.50
N PRO A 48 0.75 10.01 -5.20
CA PRO A 48 0.63 10.48 -3.82
C PRO A 48 -0.73 10.08 -3.24
N HIS A 49 -0.77 9.73 -1.96
CA HIS A 49 -1.98 9.28 -1.29
C HIS A 49 -2.47 10.33 -0.28
N MET A 50 -3.74 10.72 -0.34
CA MET A 50 -4.29 11.76 0.55
C MET A 50 -4.19 11.39 2.04
N SER A 51 -4.30 10.10 2.37
CA SER A 51 -4.13 9.62 3.74
C SER A 51 -2.67 9.50 4.20
N LEU A 52 -1.69 9.83 3.35
CA LEU A 52 -0.26 9.81 3.65
C LEU A 52 0.32 11.23 3.61
N THR A 53 -0.14 12.08 4.53
CA THR A 53 0.41 13.42 4.72
C THR A 53 1.59 13.40 5.69
N THR A 54 2.55 14.32 5.53
CA THR A 54 3.52 14.64 6.58
C THR A 54 2.85 15.44 7.69
N SER A 55 3.54 15.64 8.82
CA SER A 55 3.15 16.61 9.84
C SER A 55 3.05 18.05 9.31
N GLU A 56 3.61 18.31 8.13
CA GLU A 56 3.57 19.58 7.39
C GLU A 56 2.60 19.51 6.19
N GLU A 57 1.59 18.63 6.23
CA GLU A 57 0.52 18.46 5.22
C GLU A 57 0.96 18.12 3.79
N ARG A 58 2.23 17.77 3.57
CA ARG A 58 2.70 17.36 2.24
C ARG A 58 2.25 15.94 1.91
N LEU A 59 1.62 15.78 0.75
CA LEU A 59 1.26 14.47 0.22
C LEU A 59 2.51 13.66 -0.12
N ARG A 60 2.52 12.39 0.28
CA ARG A 60 3.62 11.46 0.00
C ARG A 60 3.17 10.24 -0.76
N THR A 61 4.14 9.64 -1.45
CA THR A 61 3.97 8.32 -2.06
C THR A 61 4.10 7.22 -1.01
N PRO A 62 3.50 6.03 -1.23
CA PRO A 62 3.66 4.90 -0.33
C PRO A 62 5.12 4.55 -0.04
N TYR A 63 6.00 4.68 -1.03
CA TYR A 63 7.43 4.43 -0.87
C TYR A 63 8.11 5.43 0.08
N GLN A 64 7.80 6.72 -0.03
CA GLN A 64 8.33 7.74 0.87
C GLN A 64 7.89 7.48 2.32
N ALA A 65 6.60 7.21 2.52
CA ALA A 65 6.05 6.88 3.84
C ALA A 65 6.72 5.64 4.46
N PHE A 66 7.00 4.61 3.65
CA PHE A 66 7.71 3.41 4.09
C PHE A 66 9.14 3.71 4.53
N LYS A 67 9.89 4.50 3.75
CA LYS A 67 11.26 4.90 4.08
C LYS A 67 11.34 5.66 5.40
N GLU A 68 10.44 6.60 5.62
CA GLU A 68 10.41 7.38 6.87
C GLU A 68 10.07 6.51 8.08
N LYS A 69 9.08 5.62 7.96
CA LYS A 69 8.72 4.71 9.06
C LYS A 69 9.87 3.76 9.41
N LYS A 70 10.63 3.31 8.41
CA LYS A 70 11.83 2.49 8.63
C LYS A 70 12.95 3.23 9.37
N ARG A 71 13.07 4.55 9.23
CA ARG A 71 14.06 5.37 9.94
C ARG A 71 13.74 5.61 11.41
N LYS A 72 12.47 5.48 11.80
CA LYS A 72 11.99 5.68 13.19
C LYS A 72 12.06 4.42 14.06
N LYS A 73 12.71 3.36 13.57
CA LYS A 73 12.81 2.07 14.24
C LYS A 73 14.26 1.80 14.57
#